data_AF-A0A8J3LNT1-F1
#
_entry.id   AF-A0A8J3LNT1-F1
#
_cell.length_a   1.000
_cell.length_b   1.000
_cell.length_c   1.000
_cell.angle_alpha   90.00
_cell.angle_beta   90.00
_cell.angle_gamma   90.00
#
_symmetry.space_group_name_H-M   'P 1'
#
loop_
_entity.id
_entity.type
_entity.pdbx_description
1 polymer ?
#
loop_
_entity_poly.entity_id
_entity_poly.type
_entity_poly.pdbx_seq_one_letter_code
_entity_poly.pdbx_strand_id
1 'polypeptide(L)'
;MTREEITQSVLAAKLARGLSWQDLADAISKPVAWVVAALFGQRALHPADAAALATKLGLPECAALAMAAPAGGGPATAVSKDPAVDRVYEVLWVYGPR
;
A
#
# COMPACT_ATOMS: atom_id res chain seq x y z
N MET A 1 6.38 2.67 -15.62
CA MET A 1 5.95 1.83 -14.48
C MET A 1 4.53 2.23 -14.11
N THR A 2 3.59 1.30 -14.15
CA THR A 2 2.24 1.50 -13.64
C THR A 2 2.24 1.43 -12.11
N ARG A 3 1.20 1.94 -11.46
CA ARG A 3 1.04 1.86 -9.99
C ARG A 3 1.09 0.41 -9.50
N GLU A 4 0.50 -0.51 -10.26
CA GLU A 4 0.48 -1.94 -9.96
C GLU A 4 1.87 -2.56 -10.02
N GLU A 5 2.66 -2.24 -11.06
CA GLU A 5 4.05 -2.70 -11.19
C GLU A 5 4.92 -2.25 -10.01
N ILE A 6 4.66 -1.04 -9.48
CA ILE A 6 5.37 -0.53 -8.30
C ILE A 6 4.95 -1.29 -7.05
N THR A 7 3.65 -1.54 -6.84
CA THR A 7 3.19 -2.37 -5.72
C THR A 7 3.83 -3.76 -5.76
N GLN A 8 3.92 -4.38 -6.93
CA GLN A 8 4.61 -5.66 -7.11
C GLN A 8 6.11 -5.55 -6.78
N SER A 9 6.76 -4.47 -7.23
CA SER A 9 8.18 -4.21 -6.93
C SER A 9 8.43 -4.02 -5.43
N VAL A 10 7.54 -3.30 -4.73
CA VAL A 10 7.58 -3.12 -3.28
C VAL A 10 7.45 -4.46 -2.56
N LEU A 11 6.50 -5.31 -2.97
CA LEU A 11 6.30 -6.63 -2.39
C LEU A 11 7.52 -7.54 -2.60
N ALA A 12 8.06 -7.57 -3.82
CA ALA A 12 9.26 -8.33 -4.15
C ALA A 12 10.48 -7.85 -3.35
N ALA A 13 10.69 -6.53 -3.26
CA ALA A 13 11.79 -5.95 -2.50
C ALA A 13 11.68 -6.22 -0.99
N LYS A 14 10.46 -6.11 -0.44
CA LYS A 14 10.17 -6.43 0.96
C LYS A 14 10.51 -7.89 1.27
N LEU A 15 10.09 -8.82 0.41
CA LEU A 15 10.37 -10.26 0.57
C LEU A 15 11.86 -10.56 0.43
N ALA A 16 12.52 -10.04 -0.60
CA ALA A 16 13.94 -10.26 -0.85
C ALA A 16 14.83 -9.77 0.30
N ARG A 17 14.41 -8.72 1.02
CA ARG A 17 15.13 -8.13 2.15
C ARG A 17 14.68 -8.65 3.51
N GLY A 18 13.68 -9.53 3.56
CA GLY A 18 13.13 -10.06 4.81
C GLY A 18 12.48 -8.99 5.70
N LEU A 19 11.99 -7.89 5.12
CA LEU A 19 11.40 -6.78 5.87
C LEU A 19 9.94 -7.08 6.26
N SER A 20 9.56 -6.68 7.47
CA SER A 20 8.18 -6.65 7.92
C SER A 20 7.48 -5.36 7.49
N TRP A 21 6.15 -5.32 7.58
CA TRP A 21 5.41 -4.07 7.39
C TRP A 21 5.68 -3.06 8.51
N GLN A 22 5.97 -3.56 9.72
CA GLN A 22 6.36 -2.72 10.86
C GLN A 22 7.67 -1.98 10.58
N ASP A 23 8.67 -2.67 10.02
CA ASP A 23 9.95 -2.03 9.68
C ASP A 23 9.78 -0.85 8.73
N LEU A 24 8.87 -0.97 7.75
CA LEU A 24 8.56 0.11 6.81
C LEU A 24 7.78 1.25 7.50
N ALA A 25 6.87 0.90 8.42
CA ALA A 25 6.09 1.85 9.19
C ALA A 25 6.96 2.70 10.12
N ASP A 26 7.88 2.07 10.83
CA ASP A 26 8.81 2.71 11.76
C ASP A 26 9.76 3.67 11.03
N ALA A 27 10.15 3.34 9.79
CA ALA A 27 11.05 4.16 8.98
C ALA A 27 10.48 5.55 8.66
N ILE A 28 9.15 5.69 8.64
CA ILE A 28 8.47 6.96 8.36
C ILE A 28 7.57 7.42 9.51
N SER A 29 7.65 6.75 10.66
CA SER A 29 6.88 7.06 11.88
C SER A 29 5.37 7.18 11.63
N LYS A 30 4.79 6.23 10.88
CA LYS A 30 3.35 6.18 10.60
C LYS A 30 2.74 4.83 10.99
N PRO A 31 1.41 4.75 11.21
CA PRO A 31 0.74 3.48 11.51
C PRO A 31 0.91 2.47 10.37
N VAL A 32 1.09 1.19 10.71
CA VAL A 32 1.31 0.11 9.72
C VAL A 32 0.22 0.07 8.64
N ALA A 33 -1.04 0.08 9.04
CA ALA A 33 -2.16 0.04 8.10
C ALA A 33 -2.16 1.24 7.14
N TRP A 34 -1.70 2.42 7.61
CA TRP A 34 -1.57 3.60 6.78
C TRP A 34 -0.48 3.41 5.72
N VAL A 35 0.68 2.87 6.12
CA VAL A 35 1.82 2.64 5.22
C VAL A 35 1.49 1.57 4.19
N VAL A 36 0.86 0.47 4.60
CA VAL A 36 0.37 -0.56 3.69
C VAL A 36 -0.61 0.04 2.68
N ALA A 37 -1.62 0.78 3.13
CA ALA A 37 -2.58 1.42 2.22
C ALA A 37 -1.89 2.37 1.22
N ALA A 38 -0.88 3.13 1.65
CA ALA A 38 -0.12 4.02 0.78
C ALA A 38 0.72 3.25 -0.26
N LEU A 39 1.40 2.18 0.14
CA LEU A 39 2.20 1.34 -0.74
C LEU A 39 1.34 0.56 -1.75
N PHE A 40 0.11 0.21 -1.38
CA PHE A 40 -0.91 -0.34 -2.29
C PHE A 40 -1.64 0.72 -3.11
N GLY A 41 -1.21 1.97 -2.99
CA GLY A 41 -1.63 3.05 -3.85
C GLY A 41 -2.93 3.73 -3.48
N GLN A 42 -3.54 3.39 -2.33
CA GLN A 42 -4.79 3.98 -1.83
C GLN A 42 -4.56 5.36 -1.21
N ARG A 43 -3.30 5.77 -0.98
CA ARG A 43 -2.91 7.07 -0.43
C ARG A 43 -1.66 7.58 -1.14
N ALA A 44 -1.49 8.90 -1.17
CA ALA A 44 -0.24 9.52 -1.60
C ALA A 44 0.72 9.65 -0.40
N LEU A 45 2.00 9.31 -0.62
CA LEU A 45 3.06 9.55 0.34
C LEU A 45 3.59 10.97 0.22
N HIS A 46 4.04 11.56 1.33
CA HIS A 46 4.85 12.77 1.27
C HIS A 46 6.17 12.45 0.55
N PRO A 47 6.74 13.34 -0.28
CA PRO A 47 7.95 13.05 -1.05
C PRO A 47 9.13 12.54 -0.21
N ALA A 48 9.31 13.11 1.00
CA ALA A 48 10.35 12.65 1.92
C ALA A 48 10.12 11.21 2.41
N ASP A 49 8.88 10.86 2.73
CA ASP A 49 8.51 9.50 3.19
C ASP A 49 8.67 8.49 2.04
N ALA A 50 8.28 8.89 0.82
CA ALA A 50 8.42 8.07 -0.38
C ALA A 50 9.90 7.78 -0.70
N ALA A 51 10.77 8.79 -0.58
CA ALA A 51 12.20 8.63 -0.77
C ALA A 51 12.81 7.70 0.29
N ALA A 52 12.49 7.89 1.57
CA ALA A 52 12.98 7.05 2.66
C ALA A 52 12.59 5.57 2.46
N LEU A 53 11.33 5.31 2.06
CA LEU A 53 10.85 3.96 1.76
C LEU A 53 11.52 3.37 0.52
N ALA A 54 11.69 4.15 -0.55
CA ALA A 54 12.39 3.70 -1.75
C ALA A 54 13.83 3.31 -1.44
N THR A 55 14.57 4.11 -0.65
CA THR A 55 15.93 3.78 -0.20
C THR A 55 15.95 2.50 0.62
N LYS A 56 15.03 2.35 1.59
CA LYS A 56 14.98 1.16 2.45
C LYS A 56 14.66 -0.13 1.65
N LEU A 57 13.80 0.00 0.64
CA LEU A 57 13.45 -1.09 -0.28
C LEU A 57 14.46 -1.27 -1.42
N GLY A 58 15.41 -0.34 -1.60
CA GLY A 58 16.36 -0.33 -2.72
C GLY A 58 15.69 -0.16 -4.08
N LEU A 59 14.60 0.59 -4.13
CA LEU A 59 13.86 0.91 -5.34
C LEU A 59 14.43 2.17 -6.01
N PRO A 60 14.35 2.28 -7.34
CA PRO A 60 14.79 3.47 -8.07
C PRO A 60 13.94 4.70 -7.73
N GLU A 61 14.48 5.89 -7.99
CA GLU A 61 13.81 7.18 -7.71
C GLU A 61 12.44 7.31 -8.38
N CYS A 62 12.26 6.72 -9.57
CA CYS A 62 10.97 6.69 -10.25
C CYS A 62 9.88 5.99 -9.43
N ALA A 63 10.22 5.03 -8.57
CA ALA A 63 9.28 4.41 -7.64
C ALA A 63 8.88 5.39 -6.51
N ALA A 64 9.81 6.19 -6.01
CA ALA A 64 9.52 7.22 -5.00
C ALA A 64 8.55 8.28 -5.53
N LEU A 65 8.82 8.80 -6.73
CA LEU A 65 7.95 9.77 -7.40
C LEU A 65 6.54 9.19 -7.61
N ALA A 66 6.48 7.94 -8.06
CA ALA A 66 5.20 7.31 -8.30
C ALA A 66 4.46 6.95 -7.01
N MET A 67 5.13 6.70 -5.87
CA MET A 67 4.52 6.56 -4.55
C MET A 67 3.95 7.89 -4.02
N ALA A 68 4.58 9.01 -4.35
CA ALA A 68 4.12 10.35 -4.00
C ALA A 68 2.98 10.88 -4.90
N ALA A 69 2.77 10.26 -6.07
CA ALA A 69 1.70 10.65 -6.98
C ALA A 69 0.30 10.46 -6.34
N PRO A 70 -0.69 11.31 -6.72
CA PRO A 70 -2.06 11.22 -6.21
C PRO A 70 -2.60 9.79 -6.31
N ALA A 71 -3.21 9.31 -5.23
CA ALA A 71 -3.86 8.02 -5.24
C ALA A 71 -5.05 8.05 -6.20
N GLY A 72 -5.09 7.10 -7.15
CA GLY A 72 -6.31 6.83 -7.92
C GLY A 72 -7.40 6.36 -6.95
N GLY A 73 -8.62 6.89 -7.12
CA GLY A 73 -9.77 6.52 -6.31
C GLY A 73 -9.95 4.99 -6.24
N GLY A 74 -10.43 4.53 -5.08
CA GLY A 74 -10.53 3.13 -4.69
C GLY A 74 -11.29 2.24 -5.69
N PRO A 75 -11.22 0.90 -5.50
CA PRO A 75 -11.68 -0.06 -6.50
C PRO A 75 -13.10 0.24 -6.96
N ALA A 76 -13.29 0.28 -8.27
CA ALA A 76 -14.59 0.43 -8.91
C ALA A 76 -15.47 -0.78 -8.57
N THR A 77 -16.26 -0.67 -7.50
CA THR A 77 -17.53 -1.38 -7.23
C THR A 77 -17.61 -2.89 -7.50
N ALA A 78 -16.49 -3.60 -7.61
CA ALA A 78 -16.48 -5.03 -7.87
C ALA A 78 -16.38 -5.79 -6.54
N VAL A 79 -17.28 -6.74 -6.34
CA VAL A 79 -17.19 -7.73 -5.26
C VAL A 79 -15.79 -8.34 -5.27
N SER A 80 -15.08 -8.25 -4.14
CA SER A 80 -13.74 -8.82 -4.02
C SER A 80 -13.82 -10.34 -4.20
N LYS A 81 -12.95 -10.91 -5.05
CA LYS A 81 -12.81 -12.36 -5.18
C LYS A 81 -11.95 -12.98 -4.07
N ASP A 82 -11.33 -12.14 -3.23
CA ASP A 82 -10.54 -12.59 -2.09
C ASP A 82 -11.47 -12.93 -0.90
N PRO A 83 -11.49 -14.19 -0.42
CA PRO A 83 -12.34 -14.59 0.70
C PRO A 83 -12.09 -13.78 1.98
N ALA A 84 -10.86 -13.34 2.25
CA ALA A 84 -10.56 -12.57 3.45
C ALA A 84 -11.19 -11.17 3.40
N VAL A 85 -11.19 -10.55 2.22
CA VAL A 85 -11.84 -9.24 2.00
C VAL A 85 -13.36 -9.39 1.96
N ASP A 86 -13.88 -10.45 1.35
CA ASP A 86 -15.32 -10.74 1.29
C ASP A 86 -15.94 -10.86 2.70
N ARG A 87 -15.25 -11.49 3.65
CA ARG A 87 -15.70 -11.54 5.06
C ARG A 87 -15.84 -10.16 5.71
N VAL A 88 -15.04 -9.18 5.32
CA VAL A 88 -15.19 -7.79 5.81
C VAL A 88 -16.48 -7.18 5.26
N TYR A 89 -16.79 -7.42 3.99
CA TYR A 89 -18.06 -6.98 3.39
C TYR A 89 -19.28 -7.69 4.00
N GLU A 90 -19.18 -8.98 4.30
CA GLU A 90 -20.23 -9.75 4.97
C GLU A 90 -20.60 -9.14 6.34
N VAL A 91 -19.60 -8.77 7.14
CA VAL A 91 -19.83 -8.09 8.44
C VAL A 91 -20.60 -6.78 8.24
N LEU A 92 -20.25 -5.98 7.23
CA LEU A 92 -20.96 -4.74 6.93
C LEU A 92 -22.40 -4.99 6.48
N TRP A 93 -22.67 -6.05 5.72
CA TRP A 93 -24.03 -6.41 5.30
C TRP A 93 -24.90 -6.95 6.42
N VAL A 94 -24.32 -7.73 7.34
CA VAL A 94 -25.08 -8.34 8.46
C VAL A 94 -25.38 -7.30 9.56
N TYR A 95 -24.40 -6.43 9.87
CA TYR A 95 -24.48 -5.50 11.00
C TYR A 95 -24.67 -4.04 10.58
N GLY A 96 -24.74 -3.74 9.28
CA GLY A 96 -24.98 -2.40 8.77
C GLY A 96 -26.41 -1.90 9.02
N PRO A 97 -26.63 -0.58 8.91
CA PRO A 97 -27.97 -0.01 8.95
C PRO A 97 -28.85 -0.61 7.85
N ARG A 98 -30.13 -0.87 8.16
CA ARG A 98 -31.15 -1.22 7.18
C ARG A 98 -31.83 0.02 6.61
#